data_AF-A0A7S1LT91-F1
#
_entry.id   AF-A0A7S1LT91-F1
#
_cell.length_a   1.000
_cell.length_b   1.000
_cell.length_c   1.000
_cell.angle_alpha   90.00
_cell.angle_beta   90.00
_cell.angle_gamma   90.00
#
_symmetry.space_group_name_H-M   'P 1'
#
loop_
_entity.id
_entity.type
_entity.pdbx_description
1 polymer ?
#
loop_
_entity_poly.entity_id
_entity_poly.type
_entity_poly.pdbx_seq_one_letter_code
_entity_poly.pdbx_strand_id
1 'polypeptide(L)'
;AVGKVASASGSPIMSHTDDSGPDTTDVRLVRVPAGRWPEGSRRPLHFWADGYPRVVSAQRSPEYAPVGGQAETAPIGHVAQAAETFAYWDMDYGVQNERGLSIGESTCTARTAGWPAVPGRPYGYNRAGIEDLSKIALERCATARCAVQTMGDIAVEQGFYSADSGDPAHPDYSDSAEALAVADADPGELWVFNVMTGRNNASAIWAAQRMPAGHVVAVANSFTIRKLNLSDAENFLYSPGVTQLAEEMGWWRPSDGEP
;
A
#
# COMPACT_ATOMS: atom_id res chain seq x y z
N ALA A 1 0.44 14.68 -5.39
CA ALA A 1 0.10 15.21 -4.05
C ALA A 1 0.64 16.61 -3.85
N VAL A 2 -0.06 17.47 -3.10
CA VAL A 2 0.33 18.86 -2.80
C VAL A 2 0.37 19.04 -1.28
N GLY A 3 1.48 19.54 -0.75
CA GLY A 3 1.60 19.85 0.68
C GLY A 3 0.75 21.05 1.10
N LYS A 4 0.39 21.12 2.38
CA LYS A 4 -0.55 22.14 2.91
C LYS A 4 -0.13 23.59 2.66
N VAL A 5 1.17 23.90 2.66
CA VAL A 5 1.70 25.26 2.42
C VAL A 5 1.75 25.57 0.92
N ALA A 6 1.92 24.56 0.07
CA ALA A 6 1.86 24.72 -1.38
C ALA A 6 0.42 24.88 -1.90
N SER A 7 -0.56 24.34 -1.17
CA SER A 7 -1.98 24.41 -1.53
C SER A 7 -2.58 25.78 -1.26
N ALA A 8 -3.39 26.27 -2.21
CA ALA A 8 -4.15 27.50 -2.05
C ALA A 8 -5.22 27.43 -0.92
N SER A 9 -5.65 26.23 -0.54
CA SER A 9 -6.62 26.02 0.55
C SER A 9 -5.99 25.97 1.94
N GLY A 10 -4.66 25.86 2.04
CA GLY A 10 -3.99 25.59 3.32
C GLY A 10 -4.12 24.15 3.81
N SER A 11 -4.70 23.24 3.01
CA SER A 11 -4.82 21.81 3.32
C SER A 11 -4.05 20.98 2.29
N PRO A 12 -3.50 19.80 2.66
CA PRO A 12 -2.93 18.89 1.69
C PRO A 12 -3.96 18.45 0.65
N ILE A 13 -3.51 18.21 -0.58
CA ILE A 13 -4.35 17.69 -1.66
C ILE A 13 -3.76 16.37 -2.16
N MET A 14 -4.61 15.34 -2.22
CA MET A 14 -4.27 14.04 -2.77
C MET A 14 -5.07 13.79 -4.05
N SER A 15 -4.41 13.23 -5.06
CA SER A 15 -5.01 12.81 -6.32
C SER A 15 -4.08 11.77 -6.95
N HIS A 16 -4.68 10.77 -7.58
CA HIS A 16 -4.04 9.79 -8.45
C HIS A 16 -4.99 9.51 -9.63
N THR A 17 -4.46 8.95 -10.71
CA THR A 17 -5.25 8.32 -11.77
C THR A 17 -5.20 6.82 -11.53
N ASP A 18 -6.35 6.17 -11.59
CA ASP A 18 -6.48 4.72 -11.43
C ASP A 18 -6.57 4.11 -12.83
N ASP A 19 -5.44 3.60 -13.31
CA ASP A 19 -5.26 3.17 -14.69
C ASP A 19 -5.60 1.67 -14.81
N SER A 20 -6.74 1.35 -15.44
CA SER A 20 -7.39 0.02 -15.40
C SER A 20 -6.73 -1.09 -16.26
N GLY A 21 -5.48 -0.92 -16.68
CA GLY A 21 -4.83 -1.85 -17.60
C GLY A 21 -5.71 -2.20 -18.83
N PRO A 22 -5.83 -3.49 -19.20
CA PRO A 22 -6.65 -3.92 -20.35
C PRO A 22 -8.15 -4.10 -20.03
N ASP A 23 -8.53 -4.17 -18.77
CA ASP A 23 -9.88 -4.54 -18.33
C ASP A 23 -10.67 -3.33 -17.80
N THR A 24 -11.96 -3.53 -17.50
CA THR A 24 -12.84 -2.48 -16.96
C THR A 24 -12.87 -2.56 -15.44
N THR A 25 -12.18 -1.63 -14.78
CA THR A 25 -12.21 -1.47 -13.32
C THR A 25 -13.63 -1.25 -12.78
N ASP A 26 -13.90 -1.85 -11.62
CA ASP A 26 -15.08 -1.50 -10.82
C ASP A 26 -14.98 -0.01 -10.42
N VAL A 27 -15.90 0.85 -10.88
CA VAL A 27 -15.84 2.30 -10.60
C VAL A 27 -16.63 2.72 -9.35
N ARG A 28 -17.12 1.76 -8.56
CA ARG A 28 -17.91 2.07 -7.36
C ARG A 28 -17.01 2.72 -6.31
N LEU A 29 -17.39 3.91 -5.86
CA LEU A 29 -16.88 4.52 -4.63
C LEU A 29 -17.71 4.01 -3.45
N VAL A 30 -17.19 3.03 -2.72
CA VAL A 30 -17.91 2.35 -1.65
C VAL A 30 -17.52 2.94 -0.30
N ARG A 31 -18.49 3.27 0.55
CA ARG A 31 -18.21 3.64 1.94
C ARG A 31 -18.16 2.37 2.80
N VAL A 32 -16.98 2.05 3.31
CA VAL A 32 -16.81 1.02 4.35
C VAL A 32 -17.08 1.66 5.72
N PRO A 33 -18.04 1.15 6.51
CA PRO A 33 -18.38 1.75 7.80
C PRO A 33 -17.29 1.49 8.86
N ALA A 34 -17.21 2.40 9.83
CA ALA A 34 -16.48 2.17 11.07
C ALA A 34 -17.03 0.93 11.79
N GLY A 35 -16.15 0.18 12.44
CA GLY A 35 -16.49 -1.10 13.07
C GLY A 35 -15.83 -1.29 14.43
N ARG A 36 -16.46 -2.13 15.25
CA ARG A 36 -15.93 -2.63 16.52
C ARG A 36 -15.77 -4.15 16.44
N TRP A 37 -14.64 -4.64 16.92
CA TRP A 37 -14.24 -6.03 16.73
C TRP A 37 -13.88 -6.66 18.08
N PRO A 38 -14.39 -7.88 18.38
CA PRO A 38 -13.98 -8.64 19.55
C PRO A 38 -12.47 -8.90 19.57
N GLU A 39 -11.90 -9.05 20.77
CA GLU A 39 -10.51 -9.45 20.93
C GLU A 39 -10.22 -10.78 20.20
N GLY A 40 -9.05 -10.87 19.56
CA GLY A 40 -8.66 -12.03 18.75
C GLY A 40 -9.28 -12.08 17.35
N SER A 41 -10.11 -11.10 16.98
CA SER A 41 -10.62 -10.98 15.60
C SER A 41 -9.48 -10.90 14.58
N ARG A 42 -9.76 -11.40 13.37
CA ARG A 42 -8.81 -11.43 12.24
C ARG A 42 -9.39 -10.63 11.09
N ARG A 43 -8.56 -9.83 10.42
CA ARG A 43 -8.92 -9.09 9.22
C ARG A 43 -8.45 -9.86 7.98
N PRO A 44 -9.35 -10.27 7.07
CA PRO A 44 -8.95 -10.96 5.84
C PRO A 44 -8.15 -10.05 4.91
N LEU A 45 -7.16 -10.65 4.25
CA LEU A 45 -6.48 -10.12 3.07
C LEU A 45 -7.02 -10.86 1.85
N HIS A 46 -7.35 -10.13 0.80
CA HIS A 46 -7.83 -10.64 -0.47
C HIS A 46 -6.77 -10.42 -1.55
N PHE A 47 -6.80 -11.27 -2.56
CA PHE A 47 -6.01 -11.05 -3.75
C PHE A 47 -6.59 -9.87 -4.53
N TRP A 48 -5.73 -9.02 -5.09
CA TRP A 48 -6.16 -8.05 -6.09
C TRP A 48 -6.83 -8.78 -7.26
N ALA A 49 -8.04 -8.36 -7.61
CA ALA A 49 -8.82 -8.94 -8.68
C ALA A 49 -9.20 -7.83 -9.65
N ASP A 50 -8.87 -8.02 -10.92
CA ASP A 50 -9.23 -7.09 -11.98
C ASP A 50 -10.75 -7.10 -12.23
N GLY A 51 -11.29 -5.91 -12.45
CA GLY A 51 -12.67 -5.67 -12.83
C GLY A 51 -13.73 -5.86 -11.74
N TYR A 52 -14.95 -6.18 -12.18
CA TYR A 52 -16.11 -6.30 -11.30
C TYR A 52 -16.49 -7.77 -11.00
N PRO A 53 -16.76 -8.10 -9.72
CA PRO A 53 -16.54 -7.28 -8.53
C PRO A 53 -15.08 -7.34 -8.05
N ARG A 54 -14.50 -6.21 -7.62
CA ARG A 54 -13.16 -6.19 -7.03
C ARG A 54 -13.06 -7.02 -5.74
N VAL A 55 -14.16 -7.10 -4.99
CA VAL A 55 -14.31 -7.98 -3.83
C VAL A 55 -15.81 -8.22 -3.57
N VAL A 56 -16.13 -9.43 -3.10
CA VAL A 56 -17.44 -9.78 -2.56
C VAL A 56 -17.24 -10.06 -1.07
N SER A 57 -17.76 -9.17 -0.23
CA SER A 57 -17.69 -9.31 1.22
C SER A 57 -18.80 -8.54 1.93
N ALA A 58 -19.83 -9.26 2.38
CA ALA A 58 -20.89 -8.65 3.20
C ALA A 58 -20.37 -8.12 4.55
N GLN A 59 -19.28 -8.69 5.06
CA GLN A 59 -18.61 -8.22 6.26
C GLN A 59 -17.90 -6.87 6.05
N ARG A 60 -17.31 -6.64 4.87
CA ARG A 60 -16.58 -5.39 4.56
C ARG A 60 -17.56 -4.22 4.43
N SER A 61 -18.58 -4.34 3.57
CA SER A 61 -19.69 -3.39 3.55
C SER A 61 -20.93 -4.00 2.89
N PRO A 62 -22.14 -3.51 3.20
CA PRO A 62 -23.37 -3.93 2.53
C PRO A 62 -23.32 -3.80 1.01
N GLU A 63 -22.60 -2.80 0.49
CA GLU A 63 -22.41 -2.55 -0.94
C GLU A 63 -21.48 -3.57 -1.62
N TYR A 64 -20.72 -4.34 -0.82
CA TYR A 64 -19.94 -5.49 -1.27
C TYR A 64 -20.63 -6.84 -0.98
N ALA A 65 -21.86 -6.84 -0.46
CA ALA A 65 -22.59 -8.07 -0.21
C ALA A 65 -22.84 -8.86 -1.51
N PRO A 66 -22.82 -10.21 -1.47
CA PRO A 66 -23.06 -11.03 -2.65
C PRO A 66 -24.39 -10.71 -3.33
N VAL A 67 -24.36 -10.53 -4.66
CA VAL A 67 -25.56 -10.43 -5.50
C VAL A 67 -25.58 -11.51 -6.57
N GLY A 68 -26.76 -11.88 -7.07
CA GLY A 68 -26.88 -12.73 -8.26
C GLY A 68 -26.17 -14.09 -8.19
N GLY A 69 -26.08 -14.70 -7.00
CA GLY A 69 -25.41 -15.99 -6.80
C GLY A 69 -23.89 -15.93 -6.64
N GLN A 70 -23.31 -14.74 -6.49
CA GLN A 70 -21.91 -14.57 -6.12
C GLN A 70 -21.57 -15.32 -4.82
N ALA A 71 -20.35 -15.85 -4.76
CA ALA A 71 -19.76 -16.36 -3.53
C ALA A 71 -18.89 -15.27 -2.88
N GLU A 72 -18.76 -15.33 -1.56
CA GLU A 72 -17.79 -14.51 -0.83
C GLU A 72 -16.37 -14.74 -1.36
N THR A 73 -15.61 -13.66 -1.53
CA THR A 73 -14.22 -13.74 -1.99
C THR A 73 -13.38 -14.47 -0.95
N ALA A 74 -12.70 -15.54 -1.35
CA ALA A 74 -11.83 -16.28 -0.46
C ALA A 74 -10.59 -15.44 -0.07
N PRO A 75 -10.26 -15.33 1.23
CA PRO A 75 -9.06 -14.62 1.65
C PRO A 75 -7.79 -15.41 1.32
N ILE A 76 -6.71 -14.70 0.99
CA ILE A 76 -5.35 -15.26 0.80
C ILE A 76 -4.51 -15.21 2.08
N GLY A 77 -4.97 -14.45 3.07
CA GLY A 77 -4.25 -14.21 4.31
C GLY A 77 -5.12 -13.53 5.35
N HIS A 78 -4.55 -13.34 6.54
CA HIS A 78 -5.20 -12.60 7.61
C HIS A 78 -4.17 -11.87 8.45
N VAL A 79 -4.51 -10.68 8.92
CA VAL A 79 -3.78 -9.95 9.97
C VAL A 79 -4.61 -9.84 11.25
N ALA A 80 -3.97 -9.49 12.37
CA ALA A 80 -4.73 -9.16 13.58
C ALA A 80 -5.67 -7.98 13.31
N GLN A 81 -6.91 -8.05 13.78
CA GLN A 81 -7.88 -6.97 13.62
C GLN A 81 -7.72 -5.94 14.73
N ALA A 82 -7.94 -4.66 14.41
CA ALA A 82 -7.99 -3.58 15.39
C ALA A 82 -9.33 -3.62 16.15
N ALA A 83 -9.32 -3.30 17.45
CA ALA A 83 -10.54 -3.31 18.27
C ALA A 83 -11.61 -2.33 17.75
N GLU A 84 -11.17 -1.18 17.22
CA GLU A 84 -12.01 -0.20 16.54
C GLU A 84 -11.36 0.16 15.20
N THR A 85 -12.20 0.45 14.21
CA THR A 85 -11.79 0.82 12.85
C THR A 85 -12.55 2.05 12.40
N PHE A 86 -11.90 2.93 11.64
CA PHE A 86 -12.51 4.12 11.05
C PHE A 86 -13.32 3.77 9.80
N ALA A 87 -14.33 4.59 9.52
CA ALA A 87 -15.00 4.57 8.23
C ALA A 87 -14.07 5.14 7.14
N TYR A 88 -14.13 4.59 5.94
CA TYR A 88 -13.36 5.07 4.79
C TYR A 88 -14.10 4.88 3.47
N TRP A 89 -13.60 5.56 2.45
CA TRP A 89 -14.04 5.42 1.07
C TRP A 89 -13.05 4.55 0.31
N ASP A 90 -13.60 3.53 -0.34
CA ASP A 90 -12.88 2.45 -0.99
C ASP A 90 -13.11 2.49 -2.51
N MET A 91 -12.02 2.39 -3.26
CA MET A 91 -11.99 2.04 -4.69
C MET A 91 -11.10 0.80 -4.85
N ASP A 92 -10.31 0.69 -5.92
CA ASP A 92 -9.31 -0.38 -6.01
C ASP A 92 -8.28 -0.22 -4.88
N TYR A 93 -7.86 1.02 -4.63
CA TYR A 93 -7.10 1.44 -3.45
C TYR A 93 -7.98 2.19 -2.43
N GLY A 94 -7.50 2.26 -1.18
CA GLY A 94 -8.11 3.12 -0.18
C GLY A 94 -8.00 4.60 -0.57
N VAL A 95 -9.10 5.35 -0.56
CA VAL A 95 -9.13 6.75 -1.01
C VAL A 95 -8.87 7.72 0.14
N GLN A 96 -9.77 7.72 1.12
CA GLN A 96 -9.72 8.61 2.28
C GLN A 96 -10.54 8.03 3.44
N ASN A 97 -10.17 8.33 4.68
CA ASN A 97 -10.99 7.99 5.86
C ASN A 97 -11.65 9.20 6.52
N GLU A 98 -12.55 8.92 7.48
CA GLU A 98 -13.26 9.95 8.24
C GLU A 98 -12.35 10.81 9.14
N ARG A 99 -11.06 10.45 9.26
CA ARG A 99 -10.04 11.21 10.00
C ARG A 99 -9.26 12.17 9.10
N GLY A 100 -9.56 12.23 7.81
CA GLY A 100 -8.88 13.11 6.85
C GLY A 100 -7.51 12.59 6.42
N LEU A 101 -7.27 11.28 6.54
CA LEU A 101 -6.12 10.60 5.94
C LEU A 101 -6.50 10.17 4.52
N SER A 102 -5.72 10.57 3.51
CA SER A 102 -5.94 10.29 2.10
C SER A 102 -4.71 9.63 1.47
N ILE A 103 -4.94 8.71 0.54
CA ILE A 103 -3.89 7.95 -0.13
C ILE A 103 -4.03 8.08 -1.65
N GLY A 104 -2.90 8.21 -2.34
CA GLY A 104 -2.78 8.03 -3.77
C GLY A 104 -1.67 7.04 -4.07
N GLU A 105 -1.86 6.23 -5.10
CA GLU A 105 -1.00 5.10 -5.44
C GLU A 105 -0.35 5.32 -6.83
N SER A 106 0.78 4.62 -7.05
CA SER A 106 1.36 4.42 -8.37
C SER A 106 2.22 3.15 -8.39
N THR A 107 1.91 2.25 -9.32
CA THR A 107 2.68 1.04 -9.58
C THR A 107 4.04 1.35 -10.17
N CYS A 108 5.08 0.75 -9.63
CA CYS A 108 6.47 1.14 -9.84
C CYS A 108 7.37 -0.02 -10.23
N THR A 109 8.46 0.33 -10.91
CA THR A 109 9.53 -0.62 -11.22
C THR A 109 10.34 -0.99 -9.97
N ALA A 110 10.74 -2.25 -9.83
CA ALA A 110 11.76 -2.66 -8.86
C ALA A 110 12.71 -3.73 -9.40
N ARG A 111 13.78 -4.02 -8.65
CA ARG A 111 14.75 -5.08 -8.98
C ARG A 111 14.37 -6.44 -8.41
N THR A 112 13.30 -6.49 -7.63
CA THR A 112 12.74 -7.70 -7.03
C THR A 112 11.29 -7.82 -7.44
N ALA A 113 10.79 -9.05 -7.43
CA ALA A 113 9.42 -9.38 -7.77
C ALA A 113 8.89 -10.40 -6.75
N GLY A 114 7.59 -10.37 -6.52
CA GLY A 114 6.93 -11.27 -5.59
C GLY A 114 5.56 -11.71 -6.06
N TRP A 115 5.15 -12.90 -5.64
CA TRP A 115 3.91 -13.51 -6.11
C TRP A 115 2.93 -13.80 -4.96
N PRO A 116 1.63 -13.60 -5.21
CA PRO A 116 0.57 -13.78 -4.22
C PRO A 116 0.33 -15.25 -3.90
N ALA A 117 0.01 -15.55 -2.63
CA ALA A 117 -0.34 -16.88 -2.14
C ALA A 117 -1.77 -17.28 -2.53
N VAL A 118 -2.02 -17.47 -3.84
CA VAL A 118 -3.32 -17.86 -4.41
C VAL A 118 -3.33 -19.32 -4.90
N PRO A 119 -4.51 -19.98 -4.95
CA PRO A 119 -4.63 -21.29 -5.58
C PRO A 119 -4.07 -21.31 -7.00
N GLY A 120 -3.32 -22.37 -7.33
CA GLY A 120 -2.68 -22.52 -8.64
C GLY A 120 -1.30 -21.88 -8.78
N ARG A 121 -0.82 -21.12 -7.77
CA ARG A 121 0.55 -20.55 -7.74
C ARG A 121 1.35 -21.14 -6.58
N PRO A 122 1.95 -22.35 -6.72
CA PRO A 122 2.68 -23.01 -5.62
C PRO A 122 3.96 -22.26 -5.18
N TYR A 123 4.41 -21.32 -6.01
CA TYR A 123 5.53 -20.42 -5.75
C TYR A 123 5.12 -19.11 -5.07
N GLY A 124 3.83 -18.82 -4.93
CA GLY A 124 3.33 -17.59 -4.31
C GLY A 124 3.26 -17.71 -2.80
N TYR A 125 3.87 -16.77 -2.08
CA TYR A 125 3.96 -16.80 -0.60
C TYR A 125 3.50 -15.49 0.05
N ASN A 126 3.46 -14.41 -0.72
CA ASN A 126 3.13 -13.08 -0.22
C ASN A 126 1.61 -12.92 -0.13
N ARG A 127 1.15 -12.18 0.87
CA ARG A 127 -0.28 -12.02 1.14
C ARG A 127 -0.72 -10.56 1.21
N ALA A 128 0.21 -9.62 1.30
CA ALA A 128 -0.09 -8.20 1.31
C ALA A 128 0.09 -7.59 -0.09
N GLY A 129 -1.02 -7.26 -0.74
CA GLY A 129 -1.08 -6.34 -1.88
C GLY A 129 -1.36 -4.92 -1.42
N ILE A 130 -1.05 -3.93 -2.26
CA ILE A 130 -1.14 -2.52 -1.87
C ILE A 130 -2.58 -2.03 -1.67
N GLU A 131 -3.53 -2.70 -2.31
CA GLU A 131 -4.97 -2.49 -2.16
C GLU A 131 -5.39 -2.73 -0.72
N ASP A 132 -5.04 -3.88 -0.14
CA ASP A 132 -5.39 -4.16 1.25
C ASP A 132 -4.55 -3.34 2.24
N LEU A 133 -3.26 -3.10 1.94
CA LEU A 133 -2.41 -2.27 2.80
C LEU A 133 -2.97 -0.86 2.95
N SER A 134 -3.34 -0.21 1.84
CA SER A 134 -3.95 1.13 1.85
C SER A 134 -5.28 1.15 2.60
N LYS A 135 -6.14 0.14 2.40
CA LYS A 135 -7.42 0.00 3.11
C LYS A 135 -7.24 -0.22 4.61
N ILE A 136 -6.29 -1.07 5.00
CA ILE A 136 -5.96 -1.32 6.41
C ILE A 136 -5.40 -0.05 7.08
N ALA A 137 -4.58 0.72 6.37
CA ALA A 137 -4.09 1.99 6.88
C ALA A 137 -5.25 2.96 7.16
N LEU A 138 -6.19 3.08 6.24
CA LEU A 138 -7.39 3.93 6.42
C LEU A 138 -8.30 3.43 7.54
N GLU A 139 -8.40 2.13 7.77
CA GLU A 139 -9.16 1.55 8.89
C GLU A 139 -8.53 1.88 10.25
N ARG A 140 -7.20 2.01 10.35
CA ARG A 140 -6.48 2.01 11.63
C ARG A 140 -5.84 3.34 12.00
N CYS A 141 -5.56 4.19 11.03
CA CYS A 141 -4.71 5.36 11.22
C CYS A 141 -5.43 6.68 10.99
N ALA A 142 -5.08 7.68 11.80
CA ALA A 142 -5.50 9.06 11.61
C ALA A 142 -4.42 9.94 10.96
N THR A 143 -3.15 9.49 10.99
CA THR A 143 -2.00 10.26 10.49
C THR A 143 -1.25 9.50 9.41
N ALA A 144 -0.58 10.23 8.52
CA ALA A 144 0.21 9.67 7.42
C ALA A 144 1.38 8.84 7.94
N ARG A 145 2.04 9.30 9.01
CA ARG A 145 3.11 8.52 9.67
C ARG A 145 2.59 7.17 10.19
N CYS A 146 1.42 7.13 10.83
CA CYS A 146 0.81 5.88 11.29
C CYS A 146 0.53 4.94 10.11
N ALA A 147 -0.03 5.49 9.03
CA ALA A 147 -0.37 4.75 7.83
C ALA A 147 0.85 4.09 7.20
N VAL A 148 1.92 4.88 6.98
CA VAL A 148 3.21 4.40 6.46
C VAL A 148 3.75 3.23 7.29
N GLN A 149 3.81 3.40 8.62
CA GLN A 149 4.32 2.37 9.52
C GLN A 149 3.44 1.11 9.47
N THR A 150 2.13 1.27 9.54
CA THR A 150 1.17 0.15 9.52
C THR A 150 1.26 -0.64 8.23
N MET A 151 1.32 0.03 7.08
CA MET A 151 1.48 -0.64 5.78
C MET A 151 2.81 -1.38 5.71
N GLY A 152 3.89 -0.74 6.12
CA GLY A 152 5.22 -1.32 6.13
C GLY A 152 5.36 -2.55 7.01
N ASP A 153 4.83 -2.49 8.24
CA ASP A 153 4.89 -3.61 9.20
C ASP A 153 4.11 -4.82 8.69
N ILE A 154 2.91 -4.60 8.14
CA ILE A 154 2.09 -5.68 7.57
C ILE A 154 2.78 -6.26 6.33
N ALA A 155 3.36 -5.43 5.46
CA ALA A 155 4.08 -5.88 4.28
C ALA A 155 5.27 -6.79 4.66
N VAL A 156 6.01 -6.44 5.72
CA VAL A 156 7.10 -7.26 6.26
C VAL A 156 6.56 -8.57 6.85
N GLU A 157 5.49 -8.51 7.64
CA GLU A 157 4.89 -9.69 8.29
C GLU A 157 4.32 -10.69 7.29
N GLN A 158 3.58 -10.20 6.30
CA GLN A 158 2.74 -11.01 5.40
C GLN A 158 3.40 -11.29 4.06
N GLY A 159 4.52 -10.63 3.76
CA GLY A 159 5.15 -10.63 2.45
C GLY A 159 4.38 -9.77 1.46
N PHE A 160 5.12 -8.97 0.68
CA PHE A 160 4.56 -8.03 -0.28
C PHE A 160 4.58 -8.60 -1.70
N TYR A 161 3.50 -8.40 -2.46
CA TYR A 161 3.44 -8.59 -3.90
C TYR A 161 2.81 -7.37 -4.57
N SER A 162 3.22 -7.07 -5.80
CA SER A 162 2.58 -6.09 -6.66
C SER A 162 1.60 -6.78 -7.62
N ALA A 163 0.69 -6.01 -8.21
CA ALA A 163 -0.40 -6.51 -9.04
C ALA A 163 0.09 -7.37 -10.23
N ASP A 164 1.19 -6.97 -10.89
CA ASP A 164 1.67 -7.61 -12.12
C ASP A 164 3.17 -7.93 -12.12
N SER A 165 3.60 -8.80 -11.21
CA SER A 165 4.97 -9.30 -11.15
C SER A 165 5.31 -10.41 -12.16
N GLY A 166 4.43 -10.68 -13.14
CA GLY A 166 4.61 -11.73 -14.15
C GLY A 166 4.68 -13.17 -13.58
N ASP A 167 5.44 -14.06 -14.25
CA ASP A 167 5.69 -15.45 -13.82
C ASP A 167 7.12 -15.61 -13.29
N PRO A 168 7.42 -16.49 -12.31
CA PRO A 168 8.80 -16.66 -11.81
C PRO A 168 9.84 -17.04 -12.87
N ALA A 169 9.45 -17.68 -13.97
CA ALA A 169 10.35 -17.97 -15.09
C ALA A 169 10.61 -16.74 -15.97
N HIS A 170 9.68 -15.76 -15.98
CA HIS A 170 9.78 -14.50 -16.69
C HIS A 170 9.22 -13.36 -15.81
N PRO A 171 9.92 -12.97 -14.73
CA PRO A 171 9.41 -11.94 -13.84
C PRO A 171 9.28 -10.62 -14.59
N ASP A 172 8.16 -9.94 -14.37
CA ASP A 172 8.06 -8.54 -14.79
C ASP A 172 8.57 -7.65 -13.67
N TYR A 173 9.45 -6.72 -14.03
CA TYR A 173 10.09 -5.77 -13.14
C TYR A 173 9.58 -4.34 -13.36
N SER A 174 8.76 -4.09 -14.39
CA SER A 174 8.14 -2.77 -14.57
C SER A 174 7.06 -2.51 -13.52
N ASP A 175 6.38 -3.56 -13.06
CA ASP A 175 5.20 -3.49 -12.19
C ASP A 175 5.34 -4.43 -10.98
N SER A 176 6.51 -4.36 -10.33
CA SER A 176 6.89 -5.27 -9.24
C SER A 176 7.04 -4.59 -7.88
N ALA A 177 6.64 -3.34 -7.79
CA ALA A 177 6.69 -2.50 -6.60
C ALA A 177 5.63 -1.40 -6.65
N GLU A 178 5.47 -0.67 -5.54
CA GLU A 178 4.40 0.32 -5.38
C GLU A 178 4.90 1.55 -4.66
N ALA A 179 4.39 2.71 -5.05
CA ALA A 179 4.66 3.97 -4.39
C ALA A 179 3.35 4.69 -4.01
N LEU A 180 3.19 5.02 -2.73
CA LEU A 180 2.03 5.73 -2.21
C LEU A 180 2.41 7.13 -1.77
N ALA A 181 1.64 8.12 -2.20
CA ALA A 181 1.59 9.40 -1.54
C ALA A 181 0.50 9.35 -0.46
N VAL A 182 0.83 9.71 0.77
CA VAL A 182 -0.06 9.65 1.94
C VAL A 182 -0.11 11.01 2.60
N ALA A 183 -1.30 11.59 2.74
CA ALA A 183 -1.49 12.89 3.36
C ALA A 183 -2.55 12.83 4.45
N ASP A 184 -2.31 13.51 5.58
CA ASP A 184 -3.30 13.67 6.65
C ASP A 184 -3.78 15.11 6.77
N ALA A 185 -4.95 15.33 7.36
CA ALA A 185 -5.47 16.66 7.61
C ALA A 185 -4.80 17.33 8.83
N ASP A 186 -4.42 16.53 9.83
CA ASP A 186 -3.76 16.96 11.06
C ASP A 186 -2.69 15.91 11.46
N PRO A 187 -1.41 16.29 11.55
CA PRO A 187 -0.87 17.66 11.50
C PRO A 187 -0.70 18.27 10.10
N GLY A 188 -1.20 17.64 9.05
CA GLY A 188 -1.06 18.12 7.67
C GLY A 188 0.24 17.65 7.02
N GLU A 189 0.67 16.43 7.34
CA GLU A 189 1.89 15.84 6.77
C GLU A 189 1.62 15.25 5.40
N LEU A 190 2.67 15.20 4.58
CA LEU A 190 2.70 14.48 3.31
C LEU A 190 3.89 13.53 3.34
N TRP A 191 3.63 12.26 3.04
CA TRP A 191 4.64 11.21 2.96
C TRP A 191 4.61 10.56 1.58
N VAL A 192 5.79 10.14 1.11
CA VAL A 192 5.94 9.19 0.00
C VAL A 192 6.41 7.88 0.60
N PHE A 193 5.75 6.77 0.29
CA PHE A 193 6.07 5.42 0.75
C PHE A 193 6.33 4.54 -0.46
N ASN A 194 7.52 3.96 -0.55
CA ASN A 194 7.91 3.01 -1.57
C ASN A 194 8.02 1.62 -0.95
N VAL A 195 7.46 0.60 -1.61
CA VAL A 195 7.54 -0.80 -1.17
C VAL A 195 7.83 -1.72 -2.34
N MET A 196 8.69 -2.71 -2.10
CA MET A 196 8.98 -3.80 -3.04
C MET A 196 9.10 -5.13 -2.30
N THR A 197 8.99 -6.24 -3.02
CA THR A 197 9.17 -7.56 -2.41
C THR A 197 10.60 -7.73 -1.89
N GLY A 198 10.73 -8.34 -0.72
CA GLY A 198 12.04 -8.68 -0.18
C GLY A 198 12.73 -9.82 -0.93
N ARG A 199 13.91 -10.21 -0.44
CA ARG A 199 14.71 -11.27 -1.05
C ARG A 199 13.95 -12.60 -1.07
N ASN A 200 14.16 -13.39 -2.13
CA ASN A 200 13.60 -14.75 -2.28
C ASN A 200 12.06 -14.80 -2.22
N ASN A 201 11.37 -13.80 -2.77
CA ASN A 201 9.90 -13.78 -2.83
C ASN A 201 9.25 -13.84 -1.42
N ALA A 202 9.82 -13.11 -0.47
CA ALA A 202 9.35 -13.10 0.91
C ALA A 202 9.57 -11.73 1.55
N SER A 203 8.75 -11.42 2.57
CA SER A 203 8.80 -10.15 3.29
C SER A 203 8.61 -8.94 2.35
N ALA A 204 8.96 -7.75 2.83
CA ALA A 204 8.98 -6.52 2.07
C ALA A 204 10.22 -5.69 2.41
N ILE A 205 10.71 -4.93 1.45
CA ILE A 205 11.65 -3.83 1.67
C ILE A 205 10.88 -2.55 1.36
N TRP A 206 10.82 -1.64 2.31
CA TRP A 206 10.11 -0.37 2.14
C TRP A 206 10.88 0.79 2.75
N ALA A 207 10.65 1.97 2.20
CA ALA A 207 11.15 3.21 2.74
C ALA A 207 10.14 4.32 2.48
N ALA A 208 10.11 5.31 3.36
CA ALA A 208 9.21 6.44 3.25
C ALA A 208 9.92 7.74 3.64
N GLN A 209 9.52 8.82 2.97
CA GLN A 209 10.04 10.15 3.20
C GLN A 209 8.90 11.12 3.47
N ARG A 210 9.04 11.90 4.55
CA ARG A 210 8.20 13.07 4.81
C ARG A 210 8.61 14.20 3.88
N MET A 211 7.63 14.74 3.17
CA MET A 211 7.83 15.84 2.25
C MET A 211 7.61 17.18 2.97
N PRO A 212 8.45 18.19 2.72
CA PRO A 212 8.23 19.53 3.24
C PRO A 212 6.84 20.05 2.86
N ALA A 213 6.19 20.75 3.80
CA ALA A 213 4.80 21.18 3.63
C ALA A 213 4.56 22.12 2.42
N GLY A 214 5.61 22.78 1.92
CA GLY A 214 5.57 23.66 0.75
C GLY A 214 5.88 22.97 -0.58
N HIS A 215 5.98 21.64 -0.61
CA HIS A 215 6.33 20.89 -1.82
C HIS A 215 5.10 20.32 -2.55
N VAL A 216 5.29 20.08 -3.84
CA VAL A 216 4.42 19.26 -4.68
C VAL A 216 5.18 17.99 -5.03
N VAL A 217 4.49 16.86 -4.98
CA VAL A 217 5.03 15.54 -5.32
C VAL A 217 4.25 14.99 -6.50
N ALA A 218 4.97 14.63 -7.55
CA ALA A 218 4.47 13.82 -8.64
C ALA A 218 5.19 12.46 -8.60
N VAL A 219 4.41 11.39 -8.51
CA VAL A 219 4.89 10.02 -8.59
C VAL A 219 4.31 9.46 -9.89
N ALA A 220 5.19 9.12 -10.82
CA ALA A 220 4.85 8.29 -11.96
C ALA A 220 5.21 6.83 -11.60
N ASN A 221 5.22 5.93 -12.59
CA ASN A 221 5.53 4.51 -12.39
C ASN A 221 7.01 4.20 -12.06
N SER A 222 7.61 4.96 -11.15
CA SER A 222 9.00 4.83 -10.71
C SER A 222 9.18 5.47 -9.33
N PHE A 223 9.97 4.81 -8.48
CA PHE A 223 10.34 5.34 -7.17
C PHE A 223 10.97 6.74 -7.25
N THR A 224 10.49 7.64 -6.40
CA THR A 224 10.91 9.05 -6.37
C THR A 224 11.80 9.42 -5.18
N ILE A 225 11.84 8.60 -4.13
CA ILE A 225 12.81 8.75 -3.03
C ILE A 225 14.20 8.44 -3.57
N ARG A 226 15.08 9.44 -3.60
CA ARG A 226 16.41 9.35 -4.22
C ARG A 226 17.53 9.01 -3.24
N LYS A 227 17.35 9.37 -1.98
CA LYS A 227 18.32 9.18 -0.90
C LYS A 227 17.58 8.94 0.40
N LEU A 228 18.12 8.08 1.25
CA LEU A 228 17.62 7.78 2.58
C LEU A 228 18.62 8.24 3.63
N ASN A 229 18.26 9.28 4.39
CA ASN A 229 19.02 9.64 5.57
C ASN A 229 18.58 8.76 6.75
N LEU A 230 19.31 7.66 6.97
CA LEU A 230 19.00 6.67 8.00
C LEU A 230 19.16 7.20 9.45
N SER A 231 19.74 8.38 9.63
CA SER A 231 19.84 9.04 10.94
C SER A 231 18.68 9.98 11.24
N ASP A 232 17.85 10.32 10.25
CA ASP A 232 16.73 11.24 10.37
C ASP A 232 15.40 10.50 10.45
N ALA A 233 15.10 9.96 11.63
CA ALA A 233 13.82 9.29 11.91
C ALA A 233 12.61 10.25 11.92
N GLU A 234 12.85 11.57 11.93
CA GLU A 234 11.76 12.53 11.78
C GLU A 234 11.25 12.53 10.34
N ASN A 235 12.13 12.54 9.34
CA ASN A 235 11.71 12.64 7.95
C ASN A 235 11.79 11.33 7.18
N PHE A 236 12.36 10.27 7.74
CA PHE A 236 12.47 8.97 7.09
C PHE A 236 11.97 7.84 7.99
N LEU A 237 11.26 6.90 7.38
CA LEU A 237 10.89 5.61 7.95
C LEU A 237 11.29 4.52 6.96
N TYR A 238 11.66 3.33 7.43
CA TYR A 238 12.10 2.24 6.56
C TYR A 238 12.00 0.88 7.24
N SER A 239 11.96 -0.17 6.43
CA SER A 239 11.95 -1.56 6.89
C SER A 239 13.26 -1.94 7.59
N PRO A 240 13.23 -2.89 8.55
CA PRO A 240 14.45 -3.52 9.04
C PRO A 240 15.33 -4.04 7.88
N GLY A 241 16.63 -3.77 7.93
CA GLY A 241 17.56 -4.23 6.90
C GLY A 241 17.40 -3.56 5.54
N VAL A 242 16.88 -2.32 5.46
CA VAL A 242 16.61 -1.61 4.19
C VAL A 242 17.78 -1.60 3.20
N THR A 243 19.04 -1.56 3.66
CA THR A 243 20.23 -1.58 2.80
C THR A 243 20.76 -3.00 2.52
N GLN A 244 20.36 -4.00 3.31
CA GLN A 244 20.99 -5.31 3.34
C GLN A 244 20.96 -5.98 1.97
N LEU A 245 19.81 -5.99 1.30
CA LEU A 245 19.71 -6.59 -0.03
C LEU A 245 20.55 -5.84 -1.07
N ALA A 246 20.59 -4.51 -0.99
CA ALA A 246 21.39 -3.71 -1.91
C ALA A 246 22.89 -3.97 -1.74
N GLU A 247 23.35 -4.15 -0.49
CA GLU A 247 24.73 -4.53 -0.17
C GLU A 247 25.05 -5.96 -0.65
N GLU A 248 24.19 -6.94 -0.34
CA GLU A 248 24.36 -8.34 -0.75
C GLU A 248 24.44 -8.50 -2.28
N MET A 249 23.65 -7.71 -3.01
CA MET A 249 23.60 -7.74 -4.47
C MET A 249 24.64 -6.81 -5.13
N GLY A 250 25.41 -6.05 -4.34
CA GLY A 250 26.38 -5.07 -4.84
C GLY A 250 25.75 -3.91 -5.60
N TRP A 251 24.47 -3.60 -5.36
CA TRP A 251 23.76 -2.46 -5.96
C TRP A 251 24.14 -1.14 -5.32
N TRP A 252 24.55 -1.19 -4.05
CA TRP A 252 25.01 -0.04 -3.27
C TRP A 252 26.03 -0.52 -2.24
N ARG A 253 26.94 0.37 -1.85
CA ARG A 253 27.89 0.15 -0.75
C ARG A 253 27.87 1.34 0.21
N PRO A 254 28.16 1.16 1.51
CA PRO A 254 28.28 2.27 2.46
C PRO A 254 29.26 3.37 2.05
N SER A 255 30.29 3.03 1.25
CA SER A 255 31.24 4.00 0.70
C SER A 255 30.65 4.93 -0.36
N ASP A 256 29.49 4.57 -0.95
CA ASP A 256 28.83 5.33 -2.01
C ASP A 256 27.99 6.50 -1.43
N GLY A 257 27.89 6.62 -0.10
CA GLY A 257 27.20 7.71 0.60
C GLY A 257 25.85 7.27 1.17
N GLU A 258 24.86 8.17 1.17
CA GLU A 258 23.49 7.80 1.55
C GLU A 258 22.89 6.82 0.52
N PRO A 259 22.20 5.75 0.97
CA PRO A 259 21.53 4.79 0.08
C PRO A 259 20.34 5.39 -0.64
#